data_AF-A0A069DM32-F1
#
_entry.id   AF-A0A069DM32-F1
#
_cell.length_a   1.000
_cell.length_b   1.000
_cell.length_c   1.000
_cell.angle_alpha   90.00
_cell.angle_beta   90.00
_cell.angle_gamma   90.00
#
_symmetry.space_group_name_H-M   'P 1'
#
loop_
_entity.id
_entity.type
_entity.pdbx_description
1 polymer ?
#
loop_
_entity_poly.entity_id
_entity_poly.type
_entity_poly.pdbx_seq_one_letter_code
_entity_poly.pdbx_strand_id
1 'polypeptide(L)'
;MIQTDHLQYRFVQRVLGFRGQNNIRNYLNNNYYRVYYDIDQAFKSSFLIAENWPRFKNHEQFDCYIFNKRFIFSLDSQTKKGNTVIETKYTEGVKHLIAEINEINLNIKEINKSKIEQDTLSRKIEWADAYIQNNASINTDLNERLKESIDLSVSKVKEIKQLKDYRNELMHKLISRK
;
A
#
# COMPACT_ATOMS: atom_id res chain seq x y z
N MET A 1 -6.13 -28.43 -4.50
CA MET A 1 -4.97 -27.55 -4.76
C MET A 1 -5.41 -26.51 -5.80
N ILE A 2 -6.06 -25.40 -5.41
CA ILE A 2 -6.95 -24.60 -6.31
C ILE A 2 -6.66 -23.07 -6.31
N GLN A 3 -5.66 -22.56 -5.57
CA GLN A 3 -5.48 -21.09 -5.45
C GLN A 3 -4.52 -20.43 -6.46
N THR A 4 -3.57 -21.16 -7.06
CA THR A 4 -2.64 -20.62 -8.07
C THR A 4 -3.30 -20.43 -9.45
N ASP A 5 -4.28 -21.26 -9.79
CA ASP A 5 -4.97 -21.21 -11.10
C ASP A 5 -5.77 -19.91 -11.30
N HIS A 6 -6.28 -19.29 -10.22
CA HIS A 6 -7.17 -18.14 -10.37
C HIS A 6 -6.44 -16.90 -10.91
N LEU A 7 -5.17 -16.67 -10.56
CA LEU A 7 -4.41 -15.56 -11.10
C LEU A 7 -4.15 -15.74 -12.59
N GLN A 8 -3.59 -16.89 -12.97
CA GLN A 8 -3.25 -17.18 -14.36
C GLN A 8 -4.50 -17.13 -15.23
N TYR A 9 -5.59 -17.71 -14.75
CA TYR A 9 -6.89 -17.65 -15.42
C TYR A 9 -7.38 -16.21 -15.60
N ARG A 10 -7.34 -15.38 -14.55
CA ARG A 10 -7.77 -13.98 -14.64
C ARG A 10 -6.85 -13.14 -15.50
N PHE A 11 -5.55 -13.40 -15.48
CA PHE A 11 -4.59 -12.72 -16.33
C PHE A 11 -4.83 -13.07 -17.81
N VAL A 12 -4.97 -14.34 -18.14
CA VAL A 12 -5.30 -14.78 -19.51
C VAL A 12 -6.65 -14.22 -19.96
N GLN A 13 -7.66 -14.26 -19.09
CA GLN A 13 -8.99 -13.75 -19.39
C GLN A 13 -9.02 -12.23 -19.60
N ARG A 14 -8.43 -11.47 -18.66
CA ARG A 14 -8.63 -10.02 -18.55
C ARG A 14 -7.48 -9.23 -19.15
N VAL A 15 -6.26 -9.74 -19.10
CA VAL A 15 -5.07 -9.06 -19.64
C VAL A 15 -4.84 -9.50 -21.08
N LEU A 16 -4.79 -10.81 -21.35
CA LEU A 16 -4.58 -11.34 -22.70
C LEU A 16 -5.86 -11.39 -23.54
N GLY A 17 -7.04 -11.25 -22.92
CA GLY A 17 -8.32 -11.07 -23.62
C GLY A 17 -8.99 -12.37 -24.11
N PHE A 18 -8.52 -13.54 -23.67
CA PHE A 18 -9.15 -14.82 -24.04
C PHE A 18 -10.53 -14.96 -23.39
N ARG A 19 -11.49 -15.49 -24.15
CA ARG A 19 -12.88 -15.70 -23.71
C ARG A 19 -13.28 -17.17 -23.80
N GLY A 20 -14.17 -17.58 -22.91
CA GLY A 20 -14.65 -18.97 -22.81
C GLY A 20 -13.75 -19.85 -21.94
N GLN A 21 -14.36 -20.60 -21.03
CA GLN A 21 -13.65 -21.38 -20.02
C GLN A 21 -12.73 -22.44 -20.62
N ASN A 22 -13.21 -23.16 -21.64
CA ASN A 22 -12.42 -24.19 -22.32
C ASN A 22 -11.22 -23.61 -23.07
N ASN A 23 -11.40 -22.46 -23.75
CA ASN A 23 -10.32 -21.78 -24.46
C ASN A 23 -9.23 -21.29 -23.50
N ILE A 24 -9.62 -20.71 -22.35
CA ILE A 24 -8.67 -20.24 -21.34
C ILE A 24 -7.90 -21.43 -20.74
N ARG A 25 -8.59 -22.54 -20.41
CA ARG A 25 -7.93 -23.74 -19.89
C ARG A 25 -6.97 -24.37 -20.90
N ASN A 26 -7.39 -24.49 -22.16
CA ASN A 26 -6.53 -25.01 -23.22
C ASN A 26 -5.30 -24.12 -23.41
N TYR A 27 -5.47 -22.80 -23.39
CA TYR A 27 -4.36 -21.87 -23.48
C TYR A 27 -3.40 -22.01 -22.29
N LEU A 28 -3.92 -22.08 -21.07
CA LEU A 28 -3.11 -22.26 -19.85
C LEU A 28 -2.32 -23.57 -19.87
N ASN A 29 -2.95 -24.67 -20.27
CA ASN A 29 -2.29 -25.98 -20.36
C ASN A 29 -1.11 -25.94 -21.35
N ASN A 30 -1.30 -25.26 -22.48
CA ASN A 30 -0.28 -25.18 -23.54
C ASN A 30 0.80 -24.13 -23.25
N ASN A 31 0.54 -23.16 -22.37
CA ASN A 31 1.39 -21.97 -22.17
C ASN A 31 1.70 -21.68 -20.70
N TYR A 32 1.65 -22.69 -19.82
CA TYR A 32 1.71 -22.52 -18.37
C TYR A 32 2.89 -21.65 -17.90
N TYR A 33 4.11 -21.99 -18.31
CA TYR A 33 5.32 -21.24 -17.94
C TYR A 33 5.37 -19.86 -18.59
N ARG A 34 4.86 -19.72 -19.81
CA ARG A 34 4.81 -18.44 -20.51
C ARG A 34 3.89 -17.45 -19.80
N VAL A 35 2.73 -17.91 -19.34
CA VAL A 35 1.78 -17.09 -18.59
C VAL A 35 2.40 -16.61 -17.28
N TYR A 36 3.17 -17.45 -16.58
CA TYR A 36 3.92 -17.02 -15.39
C TYR A 36 4.94 -15.93 -15.70
N TYR A 37 5.72 -16.11 -16.77
CA TYR A 37 6.68 -15.11 -17.22
C TYR A 37 5.98 -13.78 -17.57
N ASP A 38 4.87 -13.82 -18.31
CA ASP A 38 4.14 -12.61 -18.71
C ASP A 38 3.52 -11.89 -17.49
N ILE A 39 3.08 -12.63 -16.46
CA ILE A 39 2.63 -12.04 -15.18
C ILE A 39 3.79 -11.34 -14.47
N ASP A 40 4.95 -11.99 -14.35
CA ASP A 40 6.13 -11.41 -13.73
C ASP A 40 6.59 -10.13 -14.45
N GLN A 41 6.61 -10.15 -15.78
CA GLN A 41 6.91 -8.97 -16.60
C GLN A 41 5.87 -7.85 -16.42
N ALA A 42 4.59 -8.20 -16.31
CA ALA A 42 3.54 -7.24 -16.04
C ALA A 42 3.73 -6.55 -14.68
N PHE A 43 4.10 -7.29 -13.62
CA PHE A 43 4.41 -6.71 -12.32
C PHE A 43 5.65 -5.81 -12.37
N LYS A 44 6.74 -6.26 -13.03
CA LYS A 44 7.95 -5.45 -13.20
C LYS A 44 7.71 -4.14 -13.96
N SER A 45 6.76 -4.14 -14.88
CA SER A 45 6.40 -2.98 -15.70
C SER A 45 5.24 -2.17 -15.11
N SER A 46 4.75 -2.54 -13.93
CA SER A 46 3.60 -1.92 -13.30
C SER A 46 3.99 -0.81 -12.34
N PHE A 47 3.11 0.17 -12.18
CA PHE A 47 3.28 1.27 -11.24
C PHE A 47 2.52 0.97 -9.94
N LEU A 48 3.20 0.98 -8.81
CA LEU A 48 2.61 0.79 -7.48
C LEU A 48 1.83 2.04 -7.05
N ILE A 49 0.55 1.86 -6.75
CA ILE A 49 -0.38 2.95 -6.35
C ILE A 49 -0.59 2.98 -4.85
N ALA A 50 -0.71 1.82 -4.23
CA ALA A 50 -1.00 1.72 -2.81
C ALA A 50 -0.41 0.42 -2.27
N GLU A 51 0.44 0.56 -1.27
CA GLU A 51 0.97 -0.55 -0.48
C GLU A 51 -0.01 -0.93 0.64
N ASN A 52 -0.07 -2.22 0.93
CA ASN A 52 -0.80 -2.77 2.07
C ASN A 52 -2.26 -2.31 2.18
N TRP A 53 -2.93 -2.16 1.03
CA TRP A 53 -4.33 -1.73 0.97
C TRP A 53 -5.28 -2.83 1.48
N PRO A 54 -6.14 -2.57 2.48
CA PRO A 54 -7.05 -3.57 3.03
C PRO A 54 -8.22 -3.78 2.08
N ARG A 55 -8.26 -4.92 1.40
CA ARG A 55 -9.25 -5.12 0.31
C ARG A 55 -10.66 -5.41 0.82
N PHE A 56 -10.84 -5.88 2.06
CA PHE A 56 -12.14 -6.16 2.68
C PHE A 56 -12.00 -6.15 4.23
N LYS A 57 -13.13 -6.24 4.95
CA LYS A 57 -13.20 -6.31 6.43
C LYS A 57 -12.34 -7.42 7.07
N ASN A 58 -11.82 -8.37 6.28
CA ASN A 58 -11.09 -9.56 6.75
C ASN A 58 -9.55 -9.39 6.76
N HIS A 59 -9.04 -8.17 6.98
CA HIS A 59 -7.63 -7.86 7.25
C HIS A 59 -6.56 -8.25 6.21
N GLU A 60 -6.91 -8.88 5.08
CA GLU A 60 -5.96 -9.13 3.99
C GLU A 60 -5.52 -7.80 3.35
N GLN A 61 -4.21 -7.54 3.39
CA GLN A 61 -3.55 -6.37 2.82
C GLN A 61 -2.93 -6.72 1.46
N PHE A 62 -3.05 -5.80 0.50
CA PHE A 62 -2.66 -6.01 -0.89
C PHE A 62 -1.88 -4.82 -1.42
N ASP A 63 -0.93 -5.10 -2.29
CA ASP A 63 -0.31 -4.07 -3.10
C ASP A 63 -1.11 -3.90 -4.40
N CYS A 64 -1.49 -2.66 -4.70
CA CYS A 64 -2.23 -2.31 -5.90
C CYS A 64 -1.34 -1.68 -6.93
N TYR A 65 -1.33 -2.25 -8.13
CA TYR A 65 -0.49 -1.83 -9.25
C TYR A 65 -1.33 -1.44 -10.48
N ILE A 66 -0.81 -0.54 -11.31
CA ILE A 66 -1.32 -0.27 -12.67
C ILE A 66 -0.40 -0.89 -13.70
N PHE A 67 -0.98 -1.68 -14.61
CA PHE A 67 -0.30 -2.15 -15.80
C PHE A 67 -1.20 -1.97 -17.01
N ASN A 68 -0.67 -1.33 -18.06
CA ASN A 68 -1.36 -1.10 -19.34
C ASN A 68 -2.84 -0.70 -19.17
N LYS A 69 -3.09 0.37 -18.39
CA LYS A 69 -4.44 0.90 -18.13
C LYS A 69 -5.39 -0.04 -17.35
N ARG A 70 -4.88 -1.09 -16.71
CA ARG A 70 -5.64 -2.05 -15.87
C ARG A 70 -5.04 -2.15 -14.48
N PHE A 71 -5.86 -2.46 -13.48
CA PHE A 71 -5.42 -2.66 -12.10
C PHE A 71 -5.04 -4.13 -11.87
N ILE A 72 -3.83 -4.34 -11.38
CA ILE A 72 -3.33 -5.64 -10.95
C ILE A 72 -3.14 -5.57 -9.44
N PHE A 73 -3.79 -6.47 -8.70
CA PHE A 73 -3.58 -6.60 -7.26
C PHE A 73 -2.64 -7.79 -7.02
N SER A 74 -1.53 -7.53 -6.32
CA SER A 74 -0.73 -8.60 -5.72
C SER A 74 -1.19 -8.79 -4.28
N LEU A 75 -1.49 -10.03 -3.90
CA LEU A 75 -1.50 -10.40 -2.49
C LEU A 75 -0.04 -10.57 -2.05
N ASP A 76 0.21 -10.15 -0.81
CA ASP A 76 1.46 -10.24 -0.06
C ASP A 76 2.56 -11.16 -0.65
N SER A 77 3.74 -10.56 -0.87
CA SER A 77 4.96 -11.24 -1.33
C SER A 77 5.33 -12.49 -0.52
N GLN A 78 4.91 -12.57 0.75
CA GLN A 78 5.23 -13.68 1.64
C GLN A 78 4.31 -14.89 1.49
N THR A 79 3.04 -14.71 1.13
CA THR A 79 2.04 -15.80 1.14
C THR A 79 1.68 -16.34 -0.25
N LYS A 80 2.03 -15.64 -1.33
CA LYS A 80 1.83 -16.04 -2.75
C LYS A 80 0.42 -16.51 -3.13
N LYS A 81 -0.58 -16.29 -2.27
CA LYS A 81 -1.94 -16.81 -2.43
C LYS A 81 -2.89 -15.64 -2.52
N GLY A 82 -3.38 -15.35 -3.73
CA GLY A 82 -4.58 -14.52 -3.93
C GLY A 82 -4.46 -13.31 -4.85
N ASN A 83 -3.71 -13.41 -5.94
CA ASN A 83 -3.62 -12.32 -6.90
C ASN A 83 -4.94 -12.18 -7.67
N THR A 84 -5.49 -10.97 -7.74
CA THR A 84 -6.71 -10.67 -8.50
C THR A 84 -6.44 -9.51 -9.44
N VAL A 85 -6.84 -9.66 -10.70
CA VAL A 85 -6.78 -8.56 -11.68
C VAL A 85 -8.16 -7.92 -11.75
N ILE A 86 -8.30 -6.61 -11.52
CA ILE A 86 -9.56 -5.88 -11.73
C ILE A 86 -9.40 -4.99 -12.96
N GLU A 87 -10.37 -5.11 -13.87
CA GLU A 87 -10.44 -4.25 -15.04
C GLU A 87 -11.29 -3.03 -14.69
N THR A 88 -10.67 -1.86 -14.69
CA THR A 88 -11.35 -0.57 -14.66
C THR A 88 -10.92 0.18 -15.91
N LYS A 89 -11.86 0.82 -16.62
CA LYS A 89 -11.52 1.66 -17.77
C LYS A 89 -10.66 2.83 -17.32
N TYR A 90 -9.47 2.99 -17.90
CA TYR A 90 -8.57 4.11 -17.63
C TYR A 90 -9.09 5.40 -18.28
N THR A 91 -10.05 6.01 -17.61
CA THR A 91 -10.66 7.29 -17.97
C THR A 91 -9.90 8.45 -17.33
N GLU A 92 -10.18 9.68 -17.76
CA GLU A 92 -9.58 10.88 -17.14
C GLU A 92 -9.91 10.97 -15.65
N GLY A 93 -11.13 10.61 -15.26
CA GLY A 93 -11.52 10.54 -13.85
C GLY A 93 -10.75 9.48 -13.05
N VAL A 94 -10.25 8.41 -13.68
CA VAL A 94 -9.39 7.42 -13.01
C VAL A 94 -7.96 7.96 -12.88
N LYS A 95 -7.45 8.68 -13.89
CA LYS A 95 -6.14 9.35 -13.80
C LYS A 95 -6.08 10.35 -12.65
N HIS A 96 -7.11 11.19 -12.51
CA HIS A 96 -7.20 12.16 -11.41
C HIS A 96 -7.16 11.47 -10.04
N LEU A 97 -7.94 10.39 -9.85
CA LEU A 97 -7.91 9.61 -8.61
C LEU A 97 -6.53 9.02 -8.32
N ILE A 98 -5.83 8.53 -9.34
CA ILE A 98 -4.46 7.99 -9.18
C ILE A 98 -3.47 9.09 -8.79
N ALA A 99 -3.54 10.26 -9.43
CA ALA A 99 -2.68 11.39 -9.10
C ALA A 99 -2.87 11.84 -7.65
N GLU A 100 -4.13 11.93 -7.21
CA GLU A 100 -4.49 12.28 -5.84
C GLU A 100 -4.02 11.24 -4.82
N ILE A 101 -4.17 9.94 -5.11
CA ILE A 101 -3.63 8.86 -4.27
C ILE A 101 -2.09 8.97 -4.16
N ASN A 102 -1.40 9.28 -5.26
CA ASN A 102 0.04 9.45 -5.26
C ASN A 102 0.49 10.64 -4.42
N GLU A 103 -0.22 11.77 -4.49
CA GLU A 103 0.03 12.93 -3.64
C GLU A 103 -0.14 12.58 -2.15
N ILE A 104 -1.22 11.87 -1.79
CA ILE A 104 -1.43 11.39 -0.42
C ILE A 104 -0.29 10.49 0.04
N ASN A 105 0.20 9.58 -0.81
CA ASN A 105 1.33 8.72 -0.46
C ASN A 105 2.62 9.50 -0.21
N LEU A 106 2.88 10.55 -1.00
CA LEU A 106 4.01 11.45 -0.79
C LEU A 106 3.88 12.19 0.55
N ASN A 107 2.70 12.74 0.85
CA ASN A 107 2.44 13.41 2.12
C ASN A 107 2.65 12.47 3.32
N ILE A 108 2.13 11.23 3.24
CA ILE A 108 2.35 10.20 4.28
C ILE A 108 3.85 9.93 4.47
N LYS A 109 4.63 9.87 3.38
CA LYS A 109 6.09 9.64 3.45
C LYS A 109 6.81 10.79 4.16
N GLU A 110 6.44 12.03 3.86
CA GLU A 110 7.01 13.23 4.48
C GLU A 110 6.67 13.35 5.97
N ILE A 111 5.41 13.07 6.35
CA ILE A 111 4.98 13.08 7.74
C ILE A 111 5.69 11.97 8.53
N ASN A 112 5.87 10.78 7.94
CA ASN A 112 6.63 9.69 8.57
C ASN A 112 8.09 10.07 8.83
N LYS A 113 8.76 10.70 7.86
CA LYS A 113 10.13 11.22 8.06
C LYS A 113 10.17 12.21 9.23
N SER A 114 9.24 13.17 9.21
CA SER A 114 9.11 14.17 10.26
C SER A 114 8.80 13.55 11.63
N LYS A 115 8.06 12.42 11.68
CA LYS A 115 7.78 11.68 12.92
C LYS A 115 9.05 11.01 13.47
N ILE A 116 9.84 10.36 12.61
CA ILE A 116 11.10 9.72 13.01
C ILE A 116 12.05 10.74 13.64
N GLU A 117 12.13 11.95 13.08
CA GLU A 117 12.92 13.05 13.64
C GLU A 117 12.44 13.45 15.04
N GLN A 118 11.12 13.53 15.26
CA GLN A 118 10.54 13.83 16.57
C GLN A 118 10.75 12.69 17.59
N ASP A 119 10.56 11.44 17.19
CA ASP A 119 10.83 10.29 18.08
C ASP A 119 12.31 10.25 18.50
N THR A 120 13.21 10.63 17.59
CA THR A 120 14.64 10.76 17.90
C THR A 120 14.90 11.90 18.87
N LEU A 121 14.21 13.04 18.73
CA LEU A 121 14.31 14.15 19.66
C LEU A 121 13.81 13.77 21.06
N SER A 122 12.65 13.12 21.16
CA SER A 122 12.12 12.63 22.44
C SER A 122 13.13 11.73 23.15
N ARG A 123 13.73 10.76 22.45
CA ARG A 123 14.77 9.89 23.02
C ARG A 123 16.00 10.65 23.51
N LYS A 124 16.43 11.69 22.78
CA LYS A 124 17.55 12.54 23.20
C LYS A 124 17.22 13.32 24.47
N ILE A 125 15.99 13.83 24.60
CA ILE A 125 15.52 14.53 25.79
C ILE A 125 15.44 13.56 26.98
N GLU A 126 14.89 12.36 26.79
CA GLU A 126 14.87 11.30 27.81
C GLU A 126 16.28 10.95 28.31
N TRP A 127 17.25 10.82 27.40
CA TRP A 127 18.64 10.55 27.76
C TRP A 127 19.27 11.72 28.53
N ALA A 128 19.01 12.95 28.11
CA ALA A 128 19.51 14.15 28.80
C ALA A 128 18.92 14.27 30.21
N ASP A 129 17.62 14.03 30.37
CA ASP A 129 16.95 14.04 31.67
C ASP A 129 17.52 12.95 32.58
N ALA A 130 17.68 11.71 32.10
CA ALA A 130 18.30 10.62 32.88
C ALA A 130 19.75 10.93 33.30
N TYR A 131 20.54 11.58 32.44
CA TYR A 131 21.90 12.01 32.76
C TYR A 131 21.92 13.11 33.82
N ILE A 132 20.98 14.06 33.74
CA ILE A 132 20.86 15.17 34.69
C ILE A 132 20.31 14.70 36.03
N GLN A 133 19.32 13.81 36.07
CA GLN A 133 18.78 13.24 37.31
C GLN A 133 19.83 12.45 38.11
N ASN A 134 20.81 11.84 37.43
CA ASN A 134 21.97 11.23 38.08
C ASN A 134 22.96 12.25 38.69
N ASN A 135 22.82 13.54 38.38
CA ASN A 135 23.76 14.61 38.77
C ASN A 135 23.10 15.80 39.53
N ALA A 136 21.78 15.97 39.49
CA ALA A 136 21.01 17.01 40.21
C ALA A 136 19.49 16.72 40.19
N SER A 137 18.72 17.42 41.05
CA SER A 137 17.26 17.32 41.18
C SER A 137 16.48 17.60 39.87
N ILE A 138 15.28 17.01 39.76
CA ILE A 138 14.32 17.03 38.64
C ILE A 138 14.35 18.33 37.82
N ASN A 139 14.61 18.22 36.51
CA ASN A 139 14.58 19.35 35.58
C ASN A 139 13.19 19.47 34.93
N THR A 140 12.37 20.41 35.42
CA THR A 140 11.00 20.63 34.95
C THR A 140 10.90 21.09 33.49
N ASP A 141 11.90 21.82 32.97
CA ASP A 141 11.94 22.28 31.57
C ASP A 141 12.09 21.12 30.58
N LEU A 142 12.93 20.13 30.90
CA LEU A 142 13.11 18.94 30.04
C LEU A 142 11.85 18.08 30.00
N ASN A 143 11.13 17.96 31.11
CA ASN A 143 9.87 17.23 31.16
C ASN A 143 8.79 17.89 30.30
N GLU A 144 8.71 19.22 30.31
CA GLU A 144 7.76 19.96 29.47
C GLU A 144 8.09 19.77 27.97
N ARG A 145 9.37 19.90 27.61
CA ARG A 145 9.84 19.67 26.23
C ARG A 145 9.67 18.23 25.75
N LEU A 146 9.85 17.24 26.64
CA LEU A 146 9.58 15.84 26.33
C LEU A 146 8.09 15.63 26.02
N LYS A 147 7.22 16.21 26.85
CA LYS A 147 5.77 16.15 26.66
C LYS A 147 5.35 16.77 25.32
N GLU A 148 5.86 17.96 25.00
CA GLU A 148 5.61 18.61 23.70
C GLU A 148 6.05 17.74 22.52
N SER A 149 7.24 17.14 22.60
CA SER A 149 7.78 16.25 21.55
C SER A 149 6.92 15.00 21.36
N ILE A 150 6.43 14.40 22.46
CA ILE A 150 5.49 13.27 22.42
C ILE A 150 4.16 13.68 21.80
N ASP A 151 3.59 14.82 22.21
CA ASP A 151 2.31 15.33 21.69
C ASP A 151 2.39 15.60 20.19
N LEU A 152 3.51 16.14 19.70
CA LEU A 152 3.78 16.32 18.27
C LEU A 152 3.85 14.98 17.52
N SER A 153 4.48 13.95 18.09
CA SER A 153 4.52 12.61 17.50
C SER A 153 3.11 11.99 17.43
N VAL A 154 2.32 12.13 18.49
CA VAL A 154 0.91 11.67 18.53
C VAL A 154 0.06 12.39 17.49
N SER A 155 0.24 13.70 17.33
CA SER A 155 -0.46 14.49 16.29
C SER A 155 -0.16 13.97 14.88
N LYS A 156 1.11 13.70 14.57
CA LYS A 156 1.53 13.13 13.28
C LYS A 156 0.91 11.75 13.02
N VAL A 157 0.76 10.91 14.06
CA VAL A 157 0.06 9.61 13.93
C VAL A 157 -1.40 9.79 13.54
N LYS A 158 -2.10 10.78 14.12
CA LYS A 158 -3.49 11.08 13.78
C LYS A 158 -3.62 11.55 12.33
N GLU A 159 -2.71 12.42 11.87
CA GLU A 159 -2.67 12.93 10.50
C GLU A 159 -2.44 11.79 9.49
N ILE A 160 -1.46 10.90 9.74
CA ILE A 160 -1.21 9.72 8.91
C ILE A 160 -2.46 8.85 8.83
N LYS A 161 -3.19 8.66 9.94
CA LYS A 161 -4.41 7.86 9.96
C LYS A 161 -5.49 8.47 9.06
N GLN A 162 -5.74 9.78 9.18
CA GLN A 162 -6.72 10.49 8.36
C GLN A 162 -6.39 10.38 6.87
N LEU A 163 -5.12 10.56 6.49
CA LEU A 163 -4.67 10.42 5.10
C LEU A 163 -4.83 8.98 4.59
N LYS A 164 -4.54 7.96 5.42
CA LYS A 164 -4.76 6.56 5.05
C LYS A 164 -6.25 6.25 4.84
N ASP A 165 -7.12 6.75 5.73
CA ASP A 165 -8.56 6.55 5.62
C ASP A 165 -9.08 7.21 4.33
N TYR A 166 -8.67 8.44 4.03
CA TYR A 166 -9.05 9.13 2.79
C TYR A 166 -8.52 8.42 1.54
N ARG A 167 -7.25 7.99 1.54
CA ARG A 167 -6.68 7.18 0.46
C ARG A 167 -7.49 5.91 0.22
N ASN A 168 -7.91 5.22 1.29
CA ASN A 168 -8.72 4.01 1.18
C ASN A 168 -10.09 4.30 0.54
N GLU A 169 -10.72 5.44 0.85
CA GLU A 169 -11.95 5.87 0.19
C GLU A 169 -11.75 6.11 -1.32
N LEU A 170 -10.66 6.78 -1.71
CA LEU A 170 -10.32 6.99 -3.13
C LEU A 170 -10.07 5.66 -3.85
N MET A 171 -9.35 4.73 -3.21
CA MET A 171 -9.14 3.38 -3.73
C MET A 171 -10.47 2.61 -3.91
N HIS A 172 -11.40 2.74 -2.96
CA HIS A 172 -12.74 2.15 -3.10
C HIS A 172 -13.52 2.77 -4.26
N LYS A 173 -13.47 4.11 -4.44
CA LYS A 173 -14.09 4.81 -5.58
C LYS A 173 -13.50 4.36 -6.92
N LEU A 174 -12.20 4.14 -6.96
CA LEU A 174 -11.46 3.72 -8.14
C LEU A 174 -11.82 2.27 -8.57
N ILE A 175 -12.14 1.40 -7.60
CA ILE A 175 -12.54 0.01 -7.86
C ILE A 175 -14.05 -0.14 -8.13
N SER A 176 -14.88 0.72 -7.54
CA SER A 176 -16.34 0.65 -7.70
C SER A 176 -16.85 1.16 -9.06
N ARG A 177 -16.05 1.96 -9.77
CA ARG A 177 -16.30 2.38 -11.15
C ARG A 177 -16.10 1.21 -12.14
N LYS A 178 -17.04 0.27 -12.16
CA LYS A 178 -17.18 -0.77 -13.19
C LYS A 178 -17.83 -0.21 -14.45
#